data_AF-A0A5C5W524-F1
#
_entry.id   AF-A0A5C5W524-F1
#
_cell.length_a   1.000
_cell.length_b   1.000
_cell.length_c   1.000
_cell.angle_alpha   90.00
_cell.angle_beta   90.00
_cell.angle_gamma   90.00
#
_symmetry.space_group_name_H-M   'P 1'
#
loop_
_entity.id
_entity.type
_entity.pdbx_description
1 polymer ?
#
loop_
_entity_poly.entity_id
_entity_poly.type
_entity_poly.pdbx_seq_one_letter_code
_entity_poly.pdbx_strand_id
1 'polypeptide(L)'
;MHNVGPPRPALRATAGFALLLFLPLAACTPASRVQFTSYKDPYFPETFDVDFENCAYHYSPAGDLHIAAQRSWAPGERRADTVRQYIHVHVFWKPHPGRTFANASSDDALIEYAVVSRQGAAFYSGTGFLYPAKIKDGRLTCRLEQARIRLDSQIGAPPEDLGDARVKATFNARDDGNAAVDMFHDLEIARSMKPRGAARGG
;
A
#
# COMPACT_ATOMS: atom_id res chain seq x y z
N MET A 1 86.75 29.49 -6.63
CA MET A 1 86.21 28.11 -6.54
C MET A 1 84.93 28.17 -5.71
N HIS A 2 83.77 28.24 -6.37
CA HIS A 2 82.48 28.35 -5.68
C HIS A 2 81.88 26.97 -5.46
N ASN A 3 81.61 26.67 -4.18
CA ASN A 3 81.12 25.40 -3.68
C ASN A 3 79.58 25.36 -3.79
N VAL A 4 79.05 24.37 -4.50
CA VAL A 4 77.61 24.16 -4.73
C VAL A 4 77.05 23.32 -3.59
N GLY A 5 76.19 23.91 -2.76
CA GLY A 5 75.46 23.19 -1.71
C GLY A 5 74.23 22.46 -2.25
N PRO A 6 73.86 21.29 -1.71
CA PRO A 6 72.78 20.45 -2.25
C PRO A 6 71.38 21.02 -1.93
N PRO A 7 70.38 20.73 -2.79
CA PRO A 7 69.02 21.22 -2.61
C PRO A 7 68.30 20.52 -1.44
N ARG A 8 67.54 21.30 -0.66
CA ARG A 8 66.71 20.81 0.45
C ARG A 8 65.43 20.14 -0.08
N PRO A 9 64.95 19.04 0.54
CA PRO A 9 63.72 18.38 0.14
C PRO A 9 62.49 19.19 0.57
N ALA A 10 61.57 19.41 -0.38
CA ALA A 10 60.30 20.08 -0.17
C ALA A 10 59.33 19.16 0.60
N LEU A 11 58.89 19.62 1.78
CA LEU A 11 57.82 19.00 2.56
C LEU A 11 56.50 19.11 1.78
N ARG A 12 56.02 18.02 1.19
CA ARG A 12 54.68 17.94 0.60
C ARG A 12 53.67 17.67 1.71
N ALA A 13 52.94 18.69 2.12
CA ALA A 13 51.77 18.54 2.98
C ALA A 13 50.65 17.83 2.20
N THR A 14 50.47 16.53 2.44
CA THR A 14 49.31 15.78 1.97
C THR A 14 48.10 16.19 2.78
N ALA A 15 47.28 17.09 2.22
CA ALA A 15 45.95 17.39 2.73
C ALA A 15 45.07 16.12 2.59
N GLY A 16 44.86 15.44 3.72
CA GLY A 16 43.95 14.29 3.81
C GLY A 16 42.52 14.74 3.56
N PHE A 17 42.01 14.46 2.37
CA PHE A 17 40.61 14.66 2.02
C PHE A 17 39.79 13.58 2.73
N ALA A 18 39.29 13.89 3.93
CA ALA A 18 38.35 13.03 4.65
C ALA A 18 37.04 13.00 3.87
N LEU A 19 36.87 11.95 3.04
CA LEU A 19 35.64 11.67 2.31
C LEU A 19 34.57 11.25 3.32
N LEU A 20 33.86 12.23 3.88
CA LEU A 20 32.63 12.03 4.65
C LEU A 20 31.59 11.40 3.73
N LEU A 21 31.52 10.07 3.76
CA LEU A 21 30.43 9.28 3.20
C LEU A 21 29.13 9.70 3.91
N PHE A 22 28.45 10.70 3.33
CA PHE A 22 27.04 10.93 3.58
C PHE A 22 26.28 9.72 3.05
N LEU A 23 26.12 8.69 3.89
CA LEU A 23 25.10 7.67 3.70
C LEU A 23 23.77 8.41 3.73
N PRO A 24 23.04 8.50 2.60
CA PRO A 24 21.68 9.03 2.67
C PRO A 24 20.94 8.13 3.63
N LEU A 25 20.53 8.67 4.77
CA LEU A 25 19.55 8.06 5.65
C LEU A 25 18.28 8.00 4.82
N ALA A 26 18.14 6.94 4.02
CA ALA A 26 16.92 6.63 3.30
C ALA A 26 15.86 6.52 4.38
N ALA A 27 15.00 7.54 4.44
CA ALA A 27 13.91 7.60 5.39
C ALA A 27 12.97 6.43 5.05
N CYS A 28 13.20 5.31 5.71
CA CYS A 28 12.43 4.10 5.53
C CYS A 28 11.02 4.42 6.04
N THR A 29 10.11 4.65 5.10
CA THR A 29 8.71 4.86 5.43
C THR A 29 8.17 3.55 5.97
N PRO A 30 7.55 3.53 7.16
CA PRO A 30 6.93 2.31 7.64
C PRO A 30 5.91 1.83 6.61
N ALA A 31 5.97 0.55 6.24
CA ALA A 31 5.06 -0.03 5.27
C ALA A 31 3.60 0.06 5.79
N SER A 32 2.66 0.14 4.86
CA SER A 32 1.24 -0.03 5.19
C SER A 32 0.96 -1.51 5.35
N ARG A 33 0.41 -1.93 6.48
CA ARG A 33 0.15 -3.35 6.78
C ARG A 33 -1.34 -3.60 6.90
N VAL A 34 -1.82 -4.63 6.21
CA VAL A 34 -3.20 -5.09 6.27
C VAL A 34 -3.20 -6.55 6.71
N GLN A 35 -3.97 -6.85 7.75
CA GLN A 35 -4.23 -8.19 8.23
C GLN A 35 -5.62 -8.61 7.78
N PHE A 36 -5.69 -9.78 7.15
CA PHE A 36 -6.94 -10.41 6.77
C PHE A 36 -7.17 -11.64 7.65
N THR A 37 -8.40 -11.81 8.10
CA THR A 37 -8.90 -13.07 8.66
C THR A 37 -10.00 -13.58 7.76
N SER A 38 -9.67 -14.57 6.92
CA SER A 38 -10.61 -15.24 6.00
C SER A 38 -11.44 -16.27 6.75
N TYR A 39 -12.73 -16.32 6.44
CA TYR A 39 -13.71 -17.30 6.91
C TYR A 39 -14.19 -18.20 5.77
N LYS A 40 -13.32 -18.46 4.77
CA LYS A 40 -13.62 -19.40 3.69
C LYS A 40 -14.02 -20.78 4.23
N ASP A 41 -13.31 -21.23 5.26
CA ASP A 41 -13.78 -22.27 6.16
C ASP A 41 -14.20 -21.62 7.49
N PRO A 42 -15.49 -21.61 7.85
CA PRO A 42 -15.96 -20.94 9.06
C PRO A 42 -15.47 -21.61 10.35
N TYR A 43 -15.04 -22.87 10.29
CA TYR A 43 -14.50 -23.59 11.45
C TYR A 43 -12.99 -23.38 11.63
N PHE A 44 -12.29 -23.03 10.56
CA PHE A 44 -10.84 -22.84 10.54
C PHE A 44 -10.48 -21.51 9.87
N PRO A 45 -10.71 -20.37 10.55
CA PRO A 45 -10.39 -19.07 9.99
C PRO A 45 -8.88 -18.92 9.78
N GLU A 46 -8.48 -18.48 8.59
CA GLU A 46 -7.09 -18.29 8.20
C GLU A 46 -6.70 -16.81 8.35
N THR A 47 -5.56 -16.53 8.98
CA THR A 47 -5.05 -15.16 9.13
C THR A 47 -3.74 -15.00 8.36
N PHE A 48 -3.64 -13.93 7.58
CA PHE A 48 -2.43 -13.59 6.84
C PHE A 48 -2.25 -12.07 6.77
N ASP A 49 -0.98 -11.66 6.69
CA ASP A 49 -0.59 -10.25 6.63
C ASP A 49 -0.09 -9.88 5.23
N VAL A 50 -0.45 -8.67 4.82
CA VAL A 50 -0.16 -8.08 3.52
C VAL A 50 0.50 -6.74 3.74
N ASP A 51 1.78 -6.64 3.41
CA ASP A 51 2.50 -5.37 3.39
C ASP A 51 2.33 -4.72 2.00
N PHE A 52 1.87 -3.48 2.00
CA PHE A 52 1.67 -2.65 0.81
C PHE A 52 2.86 -1.70 0.60
N GLU A 53 3.41 -1.74 -0.62
CA GLU A 53 4.62 -1.01 -1.02
C GLU A 53 4.33 0.47 -1.28
N ASN A 54 3.17 0.75 -1.88
CA ASN A 54 2.71 2.10 -2.18
C ASN A 54 1.42 2.37 -1.42
N CYS A 55 1.35 3.51 -0.76
CA CYS A 55 0.16 3.97 -0.08
C CYS A 55 0.10 5.49 -0.15
N ALA A 56 -0.97 6.01 -0.73
CA ALA A 56 -1.19 7.43 -0.92
C ALA A 56 -2.61 7.79 -0.47
N TYR A 57 -2.82 9.06 -0.16
CA TYR A 57 -4.15 9.57 0.15
C TYR A 57 -4.46 10.83 -0.64
N HIS A 58 -5.75 11.10 -0.79
CA HIS A 58 -6.25 12.39 -1.27
C HIS A 58 -7.54 12.76 -0.55
N TYR A 59 -7.82 14.07 -0.50
CA TYR A 59 -9.12 14.57 -0.08
C TYR A 59 -9.95 14.92 -1.31
N SER A 60 -11.21 14.48 -1.34
CA SER A 60 -12.14 14.89 -2.39
C SER A 60 -12.57 16.36 -2.19
N PRO A 61 -13.15 17.02 -3.20
CA PRO A 61 -13.74 18.36 -3.03
C PRO A 61 -14.84 18.42 -1.97
N ALA A 62 -15.51 17.30 -1.69
CA ALA A 62 -16.52 17.20 -0.62
C ALA A 62 -15.90 17.04 0.79
N GLY A 63 -14.57 16.87 0.86
CA GLY A 63 -13.83 16.70 2.11
C GLY A 63 -13.66 15.25 2.56
N ASP A 64 -14.16 14.29 1.78
CA ASP A 64 -13.97 12.86 2.02
C ASP A 64 -12.50 12.49 1.90
N LEU A 65 -12.07 11.51 2.69
CA LEU A 65 -10.71 11.00 2.64
C LEU A 65 -10.67 9.70 1.85
N HIS A 66 -9.83 9.67 0.82
CA HIS A 66 -9.55 8.47 0.04
C HIS A 66 -8.13 8.01 0.33
N ILE A 67 -7.97 6.75 0.68
CA ILE A 67 -6.67 6.09 0.86
C ILE A 67 -6.60 4.97 -0.15
N ALA A 68 -5.53 4.93 -0.95
CA ALA A 68 -5.27 3.85 -1.87
C ALA A 68 -3.90 3.24 -1.57
N ALA A 69 -3.82 1.91 -1.57
CA ALA A 69 -2.57 1.21 -1.46
C ALA A 69 -2.47 0.08 -2.49
N GLN A 70 -1.25 -0.14 -2.98
CA GLN A 70 -0.95 -1.16 -3.97
C GLN A 70 0.31 -1.94 -3.58
N ARG A 71 0.30 -3.25 -3.85
CA ARG A 71 1.50 -4.07 -3.95
C ARG A 71 1.49 -4.92 -5.20
N SER A 72 2.65 -5.37 -5.63
CA SER A 72 2.77 -6.28 -6.77
C SER A 72 3.86 -7.29 -6.50
N TRP A 73 3.59 -8.58 -6.74
CA TRP A 73 4.60 -9.62 -6.61
C TRP A 73 4.47 -10.65 -7.72
N ALA A 74 5.59 -11.32 -8.02
CA ALA A 74 5.63 -12.44 -8.95
C ALA A 74 5.84 -13.73 -8.14
N PRO A 75 4.85 -14.63 -8.07
CA PRO A 75 5.00 -15.90 -7.35
C PRO A 75 5.96 -16.85 -8.10
N GLY A 76 7.24 -16.87 -7.73
CA GLY A 76 8.23 -17.87 -8.17
C GLY A 76 8.84 -17.69 -9.57
N GLU A 77 9.91 -18.44 -9.87
CA GLU A 77 10.83 -18.25 -11.02
C GLU A 77 10.24 -18.62 -12.40
N ARG A 78 9.14 -19.36 -12.47
CA ARG A 78 8.55 -19.76 -13.76
C ARG A 78 7.59 -18.72 -14.29
N ARG A 79 8.14 -17.68 -14.95
CA ARG A 79 7.40 -16.76 -15.85
C ARG A 79 6.01 -16.38 -15.29
N ALA A 80 5.95 -16.17 -13.98
CA ALA A 80 4.72 -16.16 -13.23
C ALA A 80 3.96 -14.86 -13.49
N ASP A 81 2.66 -14.98 -13.70
CA ASP A 81 1.79 -13.83 -13.88
C ASP A 81 1.89 -12.95 -12.64
N THR A 82 2.33 -11.69 -12.82
CA THR A 82 2.40 -10.71 -11.72
C THR A 82 1.03 -10.57 -11.08
N VAL A 83 0.95 -10.82 -9.78
CA VAL A 83 -0.25 -10.57 -8.99
C VAL A 83 -0.15 -9.15 -8.44
N ARG A 84 -1.18 -8.36 -8.67
CA ARG A 84 -1.35 -7.03 -8.10
C ARG A 84 -2.46 -7.07 -7.08
N GLN A 85 -2.23 -6.45 -5.93
CA GLN A 85 -3.25 -6.25 -4.92
C GLN A 85 -3.46 -4.76 -4.73
N TYR A 86 -4.72 -4.38 -4.65
CA TYR A 86 -5.17 -3.01 -4.43
C TYR A 86 -6.09 -2.98 -3.22
N ILE A 87 -5.98 -1.96 -2.40
CA ILE A 87 -6.97 -1.63 -1.37
C ILE A 87 -7.30 -0.14 -1.48
N HIS A 88 -8.58 0.16 -1.56
CA HIS A 88 -9.13 1.50 -1.55
C HIS A 88 -10.04 1.65 -0.33
N VAL A 89 -9.84 2.73 0.42
CA VAL A 89 -10.65 3.08 1.58
C VAL A 89 -11.20 4.48 1.38
N HIS A 90 -12.53 4.59 1.25
CA HIS A 90 -13.24 5.85 1.15
C HIS A 90 -13.93 6.16 2.47
N VAL A 91 -13.41 7.16 3.16
CA VAL A 91 -13.90 7.62 4.47
C VAL A 91 -14.79 8.83 4.24
N PHE A 92 -16.10 8.62 4.39
CA PHE A 92 -17.15 9.62 4.14
C PHE A 92 -17.52 10.43 5.39
N TRP A 93 -17.00 10.04 6.57
CA TRP A 93 -17.22 10.77 7.81
C TRP A 93 -15.98 10.74 8.69
N LYS A 94 -15.68 11.86 9.35
CA LYS A 94 -14.55 11.99 10.29
C LYS A 94 -15.08 12.12 11.71
N PRO A 95 -15.12 11.04 12.51
CA PRO A 95 -15.49 11.17 13.91
C PRO A 95 -14.46 12.05 14.63
N HIS A 96 -14.93 12.99 15.45
CA HIS A 96 -14.06 13.80 16.31
C HIS A 96 -14.02 13.17 17.71
N PRO A 97 -12.92 12.50 18.12
CA PRO A 97 -12.83 11.90 19.44
C PRO A 97 -13.10 12.93 20.54
N GLY A 98 -13.97 12.58 21.50
CA GLY A 98 -14.36 13.47 22.60
C GLY A 98 -15.40 14.55 22.26
N ARG A 99 -15.80 14.70 21.00
CA ARG A 99 -16.94 15.56 20.58
C ARG A 99 -18.08 14.76 19.97
N THR A 100 -17.74 13.80 19.14
CA THR A 100 -18.66 12.88 18.50
C THR A 100 -18.70 11.59 19.30
N PHE A 101 -19.90 11.10 19.62
CA PHE A 101 -20.06 9.76 20.21
C PHE A 101 -19.76 8.73 19.11
N ALA A 102 -18.50 8.33 19.00
CA ALA A 102 -18.03 7.37 18.02
C ALA A 102 -17.85 6.01 18.69
N ASN A 103 -18.60 5.01 18.24
CA ASN A 103 -18.43 3.62 18.65
C ASN A 103 -17.63 2.91 17.57
N ALA A 104 -16.68 2.04 17.95
CA ALA A 104 -15.94 1.21 16.99
C ALA A 104 -16.84 0.24 16.20
N SER A 105 -18.11 0.09 16.60
CA SER A 105 -19.14 -0.62 15.84
C SER A 105 -19.84 0.24 14.79
N SER A 106 -19.52 1.52 14.67
CA SER A 106 -20.01 2.39 13.61
C SER A 106 -19.19 2.16 12.35
N ASP A 107 -19.79 2.36 11.18
CA ASP A 107 -19.08 2.34 9.90
C ASP A 107 -18.91 3.78 9.40
N ASP A 108 -17.67 4.20 9.16
CA ASP A 108 -17.32 5.51 8.60
C ASP A 108 -16.55 5.42 7.27
N ALA A 109 -16.26 4.19 6.84
CA ALA A 109 -15.50 3.92 5.64
C ALA A 109 -16.11 2.80 4.79
N LEU A 110 -16.01 2.96 3.47
CA LEU A 110 -16.18 1.92 2.47
C LEU A 110 -14.81 1.34 2.12
N ILE A 111 -14.71 0.02 2.02
CA ILE A 111 -13.47 -0.70 1.71
C ILE A 111 -13.69 -1.48 0.42
N GLU A 112 -12.77 -1.31 -0.51
CA GLU A 112 -12.64 -2.13 -1.71
C GLU A 112 -11.26 -2.77 -1.71
N TYR A 113 -11.21 -4.07 -1.94
CA TYR A 113 -9.98 -4.83 -2.06
C TYR A 113 -10.02 -5.65 -3.32
N ALA A 114 -8.92 -5.69 -4.08
CA ALA A 114 -8.84 -6.48 -5.29
C ALA A 114 -7.54 -7.26 -5.36
N VAL A 115 -7.65 -8.48 -5.89
CA VAL A 115 -6.52 -9.33 -6.28
C VAL A 115 -6.61 -9.54 -7.77
N VAL A 116 -5.62 -9.05 -8.52
CA VAL A 116 -5.62 -9.03 -9.99
C VAL A 116 -4.41 -9.79 -10.52
N SER A 117 -4.64 -10.72 -11.43
CA SER A 117 -3.59 -11.42 -12.19
C SER A 117 -3.95 -11.44 -13.67
N ARG A 118 -3.09 -12.05 -14.49
CA ARG A 118 -3.40 -12.27 -15.91
C ARG A 118 -4.57 -13.24 -16.12
N GLN A 119 -4.77 -14.18 -15.20
CA GLN A 119 -5.76 -15.26 -15.31
C GLN A 119 -7.15 -14.82 -14.84
N GLY A 120 -7.23 -13.77 -14.02
CA GLY A 120 -8.48 -13.27 -13.49
C GLY A 120 -8.29 -12.20 -12.43
N ALA A 121 -9.42 -11.73 -11.92
CA ALA A 121 -9.49 -10.77 -10.83
C ALA A 121 -10.61 -11.14 -9.86
N ALA A 122 -10.39 -10.90 -8.56
CA ALA A 122 -11.40 -10.99 -7.52
C ALA A 122 -11.51 -9.63 -6.83
N PHE A 123 -12.74 -9.15 -6.68
CA PHE A 123 -13.06 -7.87 -6.03
C PHE A 123 -13.88 -8.14 -4.79
N TYR A 124 -13.50 -7.49 -3.69
CA TYR A 124 -14.15 -7.61 -2.40
C TYR A 124 -14.59 -6.22 -1.96
N SER A 125 -15.79 -6.12 -1.43
CA SER A 125 -16.37 -4.86 -0.95
C SER A 125 -16.88 -5.01 0.47
N GLY A 126 -16.89 -3.90 1.21
CA GLY A 126 -17.25 -3.92 2.62
C GLY A 126 -17.31 -2.54 3.27
N THR A 127 -17.60 -2.56 4.56
CA THR A 127 -17.64 -1.37 5.42
C THR A 127 -16.80 -1.60 6.67
N GLY A 128 -16.38 -0.50 7.30
CA GLY A 128 -15.63 -0.56 8.53
C GLY A 128 -15.38 0.81 9.14
N PHE A 129 -14.50 0.80 10.14
CA PHE A 129 -14.21 1.97 10.95
C PHE A 129 -12.73 2.34 10.94
N LEU A 130 -12.43 3.56 10.46
CA LEU A 130 -11.07 4.04 10.25
C LEU A 130 -10.79 5.31 11.07
N TYR A 131 -9.81 5.21 11.96
CA TYR A 131 -9.30 6.36 12.71
C TYR A 131 -8.13 7.02 11.97
N PRO A 132 -8.28 8.27 11.47
CA PRO A 132 -7.13 9.07 11.08
C PRO A 132 -6.41 9.54 12.34
N ALA A 133 -5.17 9.09 12.55
CA ALA A 133 -4.44 9.39 13.77
C ALA A 133 -3.77 10.76 13.72
N LYS A 134 -2.85 10.96 12.77
CA LYS A 134 -2.03 12.18 12.67
C LYS A 134 -1.58 12.42 11.24
N ILE A 135 -1.60 13.70 10.83
CA ILE A 135 -0.86 14.18 9.67
C ILE A 135 0.45 14.79 10.19
N LYS A 136 1.60 14.28 9.74
CA LYS A 136 2.92 14.86 10.04
C LYS A 136 3.77 14.81 8.79
N ASP A 137 4.36 15.95 8.40
CA ASP A 137 5.27 16.04 7.26
C ASP A 137 4.66 15.50 5.94
N GLY A 138 3.37 15.80 5.70
CA GLY A 138 2.63 15.30 4.53
C GLY A 138 2.33 13.80 4.59
N ARG A 139 2.48 13.14 5.74
CA ARG A 139 2.15 11.73 5.93
C ARG A 139 0.95 11.59 6.83
N LEU A 140 0.01 10.76 6.39
CA LEU A 140 -1.19 10.40 7.13
C LEU A 140 -1.05 8.97 7.64
N THR A 141 -1.10 8.80 8.96
CA THR A 141 -1.26 7.49 9.57
C THR A 141 -2.73 7.25 9.90
N CYS A 142 -3.31 6.20 9.33
CA CYS A 142 -4.68 5.76 9.59
C CYS A 142 -4.69 4.34 10.14
N ARG A 143 -5.63 4.07 11.04
CA ARG A 143 -5.85 2.74 11.60
C ARG A 143 -7.28 2.29 11.33
N LEU A 144 -7.42 1.23 10.55
CA LEU A 144 -8.68 0.53 10.35
C LEU A 144 -8.80 -0.49 11.49
N GLU A 145 -9.66 -0.20 12.48
CA GLU A 145 -9.83 -1.09 13.64
C GLU A 145 -10.45 -2.43 13.23
N GLN A 146 -11.47 -2.34 12.39
CA GLN A 146 -12.18 -3.48 11.84
C GLN A 146 -12.92 -3.05 10.57
N ALA A 147 -12.87 -3.88 9.56
CA ALA A 147 -13.83 -3.91 8.47
C ALA A 147 -14.27 -5.34 8.22
N ARG A 148 -15.42 -5.49 7.57
CA ARG A 148 -15.87 -6.77 7.00
C ARG A 148 -15.99 -6.60 5.50
N ILE A 149 -15.26 -7.43 4.75
CA ILE A 149 -15.34 -7.49 3.30
C ILE A 149 -15.87 -8.86 2.88
N ARG A 150 -16.52 -8.89 1.72
CA ARG A 150 -17.02 -10.13 1.08
C ARG A 150 -16.76 -10.05 -0.41
N LEU A 151 -16.74 -11.20 -1.07
CA LEU A 151 -16.62 -11.25 -2.53
C LEU A 151 -17.78 -10.47 -3.17
N ASP A 152 -17.43 -9.45 -3.94
CA ASP A 152 -18.34 -8.59 -4.68
C ASP A 152 -18.52 -9.12 -6.11
N SER A 153 -17.40 -9.38 -6.78
CA SER A 153 -17.38 -9.93 -8.14
C SER A 153 -16.07 -10.67 -8.43
N GLN A 154 -16.12 -11.55 -9.42
CA GLN A 154 -14.98 -12.33 -9.87
C GLN A 154 -14.97 -12.46 -11.40
N ILE A 155 -13.78 -12.41 -11.98
CA ILE A 155 -13.54 -12.52 -13.42
C ILE A 155 -12.46 -13.57 -13.64
N GLY A 156 -12.71 -14.56 -14.51
CA GLY A 156 -11.74 -15.60 -14.83
C GLY A 156 -11.40 -16.49 -13.63
N ALA A 157 -10.11 -16.85 -13.52
CA ALA A 157 -9.57 -17.67 -12.43
C ALA A 157 -8.58 -16.84 -11.59
N PRO A 158 -9.08 -16.05 -10.61
CA PRO A 158 -8.22 -15.27 -9.74
C PRO A 158 -7.32 -16.18 -8.90
N PRO A 159 -6.14 -15.69 -8.47
CA PRO A 159 -5.19 -16.50 -7.72
C PRO A 159 -5.62 -16.76 -6.26
N GLU A 160 -6.59 -16.00 -5.74
CA GLU A 160 -6.93 -16.01 -4.32
C GLU A 160 -8.43 -15.78 -4.11
N ASP A 161 -9.02 -16.56 -3.20
CA ASP A 161 -10.40 -16.47 -2.76
C ASP A 161 -10.42 -16.37 -1.23
N LEU A 162 -10.83 -15.21 -0.71
CA LEU A 162 -10.89 -14.93 0.73
C LEU A 162 -12.21 -15.32 1.38
N GLY A 163 -13.25 -15.67 0.61
CA GLY A 163 -14.62 -15.76 1.14
C GLY A 163 -15.05 -14.48 1.87
N ASP A 164 -15.79 -14.64 2.96
CA ASP A 164 -16.03 -13.55 3.92
C ASP A 164 -14.75 -13.30 4.73
N ALA A 165 -14.34 -12.04 4.88
CA ALA A 165 -13.13 -11.71 5.62
C ALA A 165 -13.31 -10.52 6.57
N ARG A 166 -12.59 -10.58 7.70
CA ARG A 166 -12.34 -9.41 8.55
C ARG A 166 -11.01 -8.79 8.17
N VAL A 167 -10.96 -7.46 8.20
CA VAL A 167 -9.77 -6.69 7.85
C VAL A 167 -9.39 -5.77 8.99
N LYS A 168 -8.11 -5.73 9.32
CA LYS A 168 -7.49 -4.71 10.18
C LYS A 168 -6.32 -4.11 9.43
N ALA A 169 -6.08 -2.82 9.57
CA ALA A 169 -4.98 -2.20 8.84
C ALA A 169 -4.35 -1.02 9.57
N THR A 170 -3.07 -0.81 9.32
CA THR A 170 -2.40 0.47 9.55
C THR A 170 -1.87 0.97 8.21
N PHE A 171 -2.41 2.11 7.77
CA PHE A 171 -1.98 2.78 6.56
C PHE A 171 -1.01 3.91 6.92
N ASN A 172 0.12 3.94 6.24
CA ASN A 172 1.12 5.01 6.28
C ASN A 172 1.13 5.69 4.91
N ALA A 173 0.12 6.53 4.66
CA ALA A 173 -0.14 7.13 3.36
C ALA A 173 0.63 8.44 3.18
N ARG A 174 1.21 8.65 2.00
CA ARG A 174 1.81 9.93 1.60
C ARG A 174 0.77 10.86 0.95
N ASP A 175 0.95 12.16 1.12
CA ASP A 175 0.16 13.22 0.46
C ASP A 175 0.56 13.30 -1.01
N ASP A 176 -0.06 12.43 -1.81
CA ASP A 176 0.22 12.26 -3.23
C ASP A 176 -1.10 11.92 -3.91
N GLY A 177 -1.90 12.97 -4.13
CA GLY A 177 -3.25 12.79 -4.62
C GLY A 177 -3.33 12.17 -6.01
N ASN A 178 -2.34 12.45 -6.86
CA ASN A 178 -2.24 11.84 -8.19
C ASN A 178 -2.02 10.33 -8.07
N ALA A 179 -1.06 9.87 -7.25
CA ALA A 179 -0.86 8.44 -7.07
C ALA A 179 -2.08 7.75 -6.45
N ALA A 180 -2.79 8.40 -5.53
CA ALA A 180 -4.02 7.84 -4.96
C ALA A 180 -5.12 7.67 -6.02
N VAL A 181 -5.30 8.67 -6.89
CA VAL A 181 -6.27 8.62 -8.00
C VAL A 181 -5.85 7.59 -9.05
N ASP A 182 -4.58 7.48 -9.39
CA ASP A 182 -4.06 6.50 -10.35
C ASP A 182 -4.31 5.06 -9.86
N MET A 183 -4.04 4.78 -8.59
CA MET A 183 -4.31 3.47 -7.99
C MET A 183 -5.80 3.12 -7.98
N PHE A 184 -6.67 4.11 -7.70
CA PHE A 184 -8.12 3.93 -7.79
C PHE A 184 -8.57 3.71 -9.24
N HIS A 185 -8.01 4.44 -10.19
CA HIS A 185 -8.31 4.27 -11.60
C HIS A 185 -7.89 2.89 -12.12
N ASP A 186 -6.72 2.40 -11.72
CA ASP A 186 -6.24 1.05 -12.01
C ASP A 186 -7.20 -0.03 -11.50
N LEU A 187 -7.73 0.15 -10.28
CA LEU A 187 -8.74 -0.72 -9.69
C LEU A 187 -10.03 -0.75 -10.54
N GLU A 188 -10.53 0.42 -10.94
CA GLU A 188 -11.72 0.54 -11.79
C GLU A 188 -11.51 -0.04 -13.19
N ILE A 189 -10.34 0.17 -13.80
CA ILE A 189 -9.96 -0.47 -15.06
C ILE A 189 -10.01 -1.98 -14.90
N ALA A 190 -9.42 -2.52 -13.84
CA ALA A 190 -9.43 -3.96 -13.58
C ALA A 190 -10.86 -4.50 -13.44
N ARG A 191 -11.75 -3.75 -12.76
CA ARG A 191 -13.17 -4.09 -12.60
C ARG A 191 -13.92 -4.11 -13.93
N SER A 192 -13.56 -3.23 -14.86
CA SER A 192 -14.16 -3.13 -16.19
C SER A 192 -13.67 -4.17 -17.21
N MET A 193 -12.62 -4.95 -16.88
CA MET A 193 -12.05 -5.91 -17.81
C MET A 193 -13.06 -7.01 -18.16
N LYS A 194 -13.40 -7.14 -19.45
CA LYS A 194 -14.16 -8.31 -19.91
C LYS A 194 -13.26 -9.55 -19.84
N PRO A 195 -13.78 -10.72 -19.41
CA PRO A 195 -13.03 -11.96 -19.50
C PRO A 195 -12.62 -12.15 -20.96
N ARG A 196 -11.31 -12.21 -21.23
CA ARG A 196 -10.80 -12.61 -22.55
C ARG A 196 -11.32 -14.02 -22.77
N GLY A 197 -12.32 -14.13 -23.65
CA GLY A 197 -13.14 -15.32 -23.80
C GLY A 197 -12.27 -16.57 -23.74
N ALA A 198 -12.61 -17.47 -22.83
CA ALA A 198 -12.05 -18.81 -22.79
C ALA A 198 -12.07 -19.33 -24.22
N ALA A 199 -10.90 -19.41 -24.85
CA ALA A 199 -10.79 -19.89 -26.22
C ALA A 199 -11.48 -21.25 -26.20
N ARG A 200 -12.60 -21.34 -26.92
CA ARG A 200 -13.40 -22.56 -27.03
C ARG A 200 -12.47 -23.64 -27.56
N GLY A 201 -11.93 -24.46 -26.66
CA GLY A 201 -11.26 -25.69 -27.02
C GLY A 201 -12.32 -26.60 -27.59
N GLY A 202 -12.38 -26.65 -28.93
CA GLY A 202 -12.98 -27.73 -29.68
C GLY A 202 -11.98 -28.86 -29.90
#